data_AF-A0AAE1D6W8-F1
#
_entry.id   AF-A0AAE1D6W8-F1
#
_cell.length_a   1.000
_cell.length_b   1.000
_cell.length_c   1.000
_cell.angle_alpha   90.00
_cell.angle_beta   90.00
_cell.angle_gamma   90.00
#
_symmetry.space_group_name_H-M   'P 1'
#
loop_
_entity.id
_entity.type
_entity.pdbx_description
1 polymer ?
#
loop_
_entity_poly.entity_id
_entity_poly.type
_entity_poly.pdbx_seq_one_letter_code
_entity_poly.pdbx_strand_id
1 'polypeptide(L)'
;MYKRLGMSASPSSALGSSGPSVGESCPRLAVKSTEGCVGAAARRTSPRKTSAPAASSAAATPGTTASTRGASFGGTQTGPCEFVQPLVIRDSDASKPLATPNVFFHHRFFLWMPYRMLAYPFVCSQPGCDRRQLSSCGLYKTVRRVIDQVDDYYMGTEYLECGKCHRKLPAWSKEILEQLDICNRLRFPAVLSYHLALDRRVVAELRDRSLGNSATRLYLKLSELHYHDYMERVLNYHTVMQKFSAQFPAQTAVKEVPAYRRVPSARWLLSVYVADCYTRLAELKANITSTFSTVLKMDSTKRVVRKLSGSAKGTAAWSTNVGNEHGQVLMSVLTASEGRGLKEMARGLVSRYQAAGVPLPQLLYVDRDCCGKFHMWAKDLFPQWENLLVRLDIWHFMRRLASCVTTESHPLFVESDSWFDNGTAC
;
A
#
# COMPACT_ATOMS: atom_id res chain seq x y z
N MET A 1 44.92 21.67 -18.21
CA MET A 1 45.18 20.73 -19.32
C MET A 1 43.84 20.22 -19.85
N TYR A 2 43.59 20.45 -21.14
CA TYR A 2 42.42 20.12 -22.00
C TYR A 2 41.03 20.58 -21.52
N LYS A 3 40.52 21.79 -21.86
CA LYS A 3 39.96 22.26 -23.17
C LYS A 3 38.90 21.31 -23.75
N ARG A 4 37.61 21.69 -23.70
CA ARG A 4 36.81 22.42 -24.72
C ARG A 4 36.36 21.54 -25.87
N LEU A 5 35.05 21.46 -26.05
CA LEU A 5 34.23 21.78 -27.24
C LEU A 5 32.78 21.73 -26.70
N GLY A 6 31.93 22.76 -26.68
CA GLY A 6 31.81 23.92 -27.56
C GLY A 6 30.53 23.76 -28.39
N MET A 7 29.71 24.82 -28.44
CA MET A 7 28.55 25.08 -29.31
C MET A 7 27.18 24.62 -28.75
N SER A 8 26.11 25.42 -28.72
CA SER A 8 25.88 26.86 -28.93
C SER A 8 24.41 27.13 -28.57
N ALA A 9 24.14 28.18 -27.79
CA ALA A 9 22.80 28.76 -27.63
C ALA A 9 22.52 29.69 -28.84
N SER A 10 21.31 29.74 -29.40
CA SER A 10 20.23 30.73 -29.11
C SER A 10 19.38 30.90 -30.41
N PRO A 11 18.32 31.72 -30.48
CA PRO A 11 17.14 31.92 -29.63
C PRO A 11 15.82 32.03 -30.48
N SER A 12 14.73 32.58 -29.89
CA SER A 12 13.48 33.13 -30.52
C SER A 12 12.29 32.16 -30.55
N SER A 13 11.01 32.51 -30.38
CA SER A 13 10.27 33.74 -30.03
C SER A 13 8.78 33.37 -29.88
N ALA A 14 7.99 34.28 -29.31
CA ALA A 14 6.59 34.17 -28.88
C ALA A 14 5.51 34.08 -29.98
N LEU A 15 4.25 33.87 -29.51
CA LEU A 15 2.88 33.98 -30.11
C LEU A 15 2.15 32.62 -30.01
N GLY A 16 0.88 32.46 -29.61
CA GLY A 16 -0.24 33.35 -29.28
C GLY A 16 -1.55 32.56 -29.51
N SER A 17 -2.43 32.51 -28.50
CA SER A 17 -3.91 32.31 -28.53
C SER A 17 -4.61 31.23 -29.39
N SER A 18 -5.47 30.43 -28.72
CA SER A 18 -6.92 30.19 -28.97
C SER A 18 -7.38 28.73 -28.75
N GLY A 19 -8.51 28.54 -28.03
CA GLY A 19 -9.15 27.23 -27.75
C GLY A 19 -10.01 26.70 -28.92
N PRO A 20 -10.94 25.73 -28.75
CA PRO A 20 -11.71 25.45 -27.53
C PRO A 20 -11.82 23.96 -27.08
N SER A 21 -12.48 23.85 -25.95
CA SER A 21 -12.98 22.72 -25.16
C SER A 21 -13.73 21.59 -25.89
N VAL A 22 -13.53 20.35 -25.42
CA VAL A 22 -14.58 19.32 -25.34
C VAL A 22 -14.51 18.70 -23.93
N GLY A 23 -15.62 18.79 -23.20
CA GLY A 23 -15.73 18.38 -21.81
C GLY A 23 -16.04 16.89 -21.66
N GLU A 24 -15.43 16.28 -20.64
CA GLU A 24 -15.93 15.05 -20.03
C GLU A 24 -16.27 15.34 -18.57
N SER A 25 -17.57 15.27 -18.31
CA SER A 25 -18.24 15.42 -17.02
C SER A 25 -17.85 14.30 -16.06
N CYS A 26 -17.39 14.68 -14.87
CA CYS A 26 -17.13 13.78 -13.75
C CYS A 26 -18.40 13.62 -12.89
N PRO A 27 -18.95 12.41 -12.67
CA PRO A 27 -20.10 12.25 -11.78
C PRO A 27 -19.67 12.29 -10.31
N ARG A 28 -20.35 13.16 -9.57
CA ARG A 28 -20.25 13.38 -8.11
C ARG A 28 -20.69 12.13 -7.35
N LEU A 29 -19.85 11.61 -6.46
CA LEU A 29 -20.25 10.73 -5.36
C LEU A 29 -20.51 11.59 -4.12
N ALA A 30 -21.78 11.85 -3.84
CA ALA A 30 -22.23 12.43 -2.59
C ALA A 30 -22.23 11.36 -1.50
N VAL A 31 -21.33 11.48 -0.53
CA VAL A 31 -21.41 10.75 0.75
C VAL A 31 -21.79 11.79 1.80
N LYS A 32 -23.03 11.69 2.30
CA LYS A 32 -23.53 12.50 3.41
C LYS A 32 -22.72 12.14 4.66
N SER A 33 -22.00 13.12 5.20
CA SER A 33 -21.39 13.08 6.52
C SER A 33 -22.46 13.37 7.58
N THR A 34 -22.67 12.44 8.51
CA THR A 34 -23.44 12.70 9.73
C THR A 34 -22.71 12.07 10.92
N GLU A 35 -21.78 12.79 11.53
CA GLU A 35 -21.47 12.62 12.95
C GLU A 35 -21.19 14.00 13.54
N GLY A 36 -22.13 14.44 14.38
CA GLY A 36 -22.10 15.71 15.10
C GLY A 36 -21.37 15.58 16.43
N CYS A 37 -20.73 16.67 16.81
CA CYS A 37 -20.29 16.95 18.17
C CYS A 37 -21.44 16.82 19.18
N VAL A 38 -21.22 16.11 20.29
CA VAL A 38 -21.83 16.45 21.58
C VAL A 38 -20.78 16.22 22.68
N GLY A 39 -20.51 17.28 23.43
CA GLY A 39 -19.64 17.26 24.60
C GLY A 39 -20.38 16.93 25.90
N ALA A 40 -19.57 16.46 26.86
CA ALA A 40 -19.65 16.62 28.31
C ALA A 40 -20.99 16.37 29.04
N ALA A 41 -21.00 15.34 29.88
CA ALA A 41 -21.56 15.43 31.23
C ALA A 41 -20.92 14.38 32.16
N ALA A 42 -20.17 14.87 33.15
CA ALA A 42 -19.66 14.10 34.28
C ALA A 42 -20.80 13.73 35.23
N ARG A 43 -20.82 12.51 35.75
CA ARG A 43 -21.43 12.21 37.06
C ARG A 43 -20.63 11.13 37.79
N ARG A 44 -20.11 11.53 38.95
CA ARG A 44 -19.53 10.69 40.00
C ARG A 44 -20.56 9.68 40.50
N THR A 45 -20.14 8.44 40.72
CA THR A 45 -20.52 7.63 41.90
C THR A 45 -19.53 6.46 42.06
N SER A 46 -19.15 6.19 43.31
CA SER A 46 -18.42 5.03 43.83
C SER A 46 -19.01 4.75 45.22
N PRO A 47 -18.70 3.64 45.89
CA PRO A 47 -18.67 2.24 45.44
C PRO A 47 -19.52 1.34 46.38
N ARG A 48 -19.74 0.06 46.06
CA ARG A 48 -20.15 -0.91 47.09
C ARG A 48 -19.52 -2.30 46.87
N LYS A 49 -19.04 -2.82 48.01
CA LYS A 49 -18.24 -4.03 48.27
C LYS A 49 -19.04 -5.35 48.13
N THR A 50 -18.26 -6.44 48.34
CA THR A 50 -18.60 -7.84 48.72
C THR A 50 -18.89 -8.78 47.55
N SER A 51 -18.34 -9.99 47.43
CA SER A 51 -17.49 -10.83 48.30
C SER A 51 -16.96 -12.03 47.50
N ALA A 52 -15.76 -12.54 47.84
CA ALA A 52 -15.24 -13.84 47.43
C ALA A 52 -15.94 -15.00 48.19
N PRO A 53 -15.76 -16.27 47.75
CA PRO A 53 -14.67 -17.14 48.27
C PRO A 53 -13.93 -17.91 47.14
N ALA A 54 -12.61 -18.21 47.19
CA ALA A 54 -11.87 -19.26 47.94
C ALA A 54 -12.43 -20.69 47.76
N ALA A 55 -11.70 -21.78 47.51
CA ALA A 55 -10.30 -22.13 47.26
C ALA A 55 -10.23 -23.65 46.89
N SER A 56 -9.01 -24.19 46.77
CA SER A 56 -8.57 -25.60 46.57
C SER A 56 -8.42 -26.07 45.11
N SER A 57 -7.24 -26.40 44.56
CA SER A 57 -6.03 -27.16 44.97
C SER A 57 -6.20 -28.67 44.99
N ALA A 58 -5.63 -29.37 43.99
CA ALA A 58 -5.03 -30.68 44.15
C ALA A 58 -4.14 -31.01 42.93
N ALA A 59 -2.85 -31.20 43.20
CA ALA A 59 -1.88 -31.80 42.29
C ALA A 59 -1.85 -33.32 42.51
N ALA A 60 -1.64 -34.10 41.45
CA ALA A 60 -0.98 -35.42 41.50
C ALA A 60 -0.72 -35.98 40.09
N THR A 61 0.56 -36.09 39.73
CA THR A 61 1.17 -37.16 38.91
C THR A 61 2.04 -37.97 39.89
N PRO A 62 2.38 -39.28 39.71
CA PRO A 62 3.31 -39.73 38.64
C PRO A 62 3.20 -41.22 38.17
N GLY A 63 4.05 -41.63 37.21
CA GLY A 63 4.46 -43.03 36.94
C GLY A 63 4.03 -43.58 35.57
N THR A 64 4.78 -43.47 34.47
CA THR A 64 5.99 -44.21 34.04
C THR A 64 5.77 -45.69 33.73
N THR A 65 5.81 -46.06 32.43
CA THR A 65 6.66 -47.16 31.89
C THR A 65 6.76 -47.07 30.36
N ALA A 66 7.99 -47.24 29.87
CA ALA A 66 8.40 -47.19 28.48
C ALA A 66 8.19 -48.53 27.74
N SER A 67 8.05 -48.47 26.42
CA SER A 67 8.62 -49.51 25.53
C SER A 67 8.91 -48.91 24.15
N THR A 68 10.20 -48.89 23.84
CA THR A 68 10.85 -48.55 22.57
C THR A 68 10.66 -49.63 21.51
N ARG A 69 10.40 -49.23 20.27
CA ARG A 69 11.00 -49.84 19.05
C ARG A 69 10.94 -48.82 17.92
N GLY A 70 12.11 -48.47 17.40
CA GLY A 70 12.29 -47.46 16.36
C GLY A 70 12.07 -47.99 14.95
N ALA A 71 11.79 -47.06 14.04
CA ALA A 71 12.23 -47.08 12.65
C ALA A 71 12.21 -45.65 12.11
N SER A 72 13.40 -45.15 11.79
CA SER A 72 13.62 -43.96 10.98
C SER A 72 13.14 -44.18 9.55
N PHE A 73 12.60 -43.16 8.88
CA PHE A 73 13.07 -42.64 7.58
C PHE A 73 12.18 -41.45 7.15
N GLY A 74 12.78 -40.52 6.40
CA GLY A 74 12.37 -39.12 6.30
C GLY A 74 11.02 -38.81 5.64
N GLY A 75 10.41 -37.72 6.09
CA GLY A 75 9.20 -37.13 5.52
C GLY A 75 9.43 -35.66 5.21
N THR A 76 9.65 -35.36 3.93
CA THR A 76 9.70 -34.04 3.33
C THR A 76 8.37 -33.31 3.58
N GLN A 77 8.45 -32.05 4.00
CA GLN A 77 7.31 -31.17 4.21
C GLN A 77 6.51 -31.01 2.90
N THR A 78 5.26 -31.47 2.89
CA THR A 78 4.30 -31.21 1.83
C THR A 78 3.78 -29.78 1.96
N GLY A 79 4.30 -28.89 1.12
CA GLY A 79 3.65 -27.60 0.82
C GLY A 79 2.31 -27.79 0.09
N PRO A 80 1.48 -26.74 -0.04
CA PRO A 80 0.21 -26.84 -0.73
C PRO A 80 0.44 -27.21 -2.20
N CYS A 81 -0.25 -28.25 -2.68
CA CYS A 81 -0.22 -28.69 -4.06
C CYS A 81 -0.63 -27.58 -5.03
N GLU A 82 0.36 -26.84 -5.56
CA GLU A 82 0.22 -26.20 -6.87
C GLU A 82 0.32 -27.32 -7.92
N PHE A 83 -0.84 -27.85 -8.34
CA PHE A 83 -0.93 -28.62 -9.58
C PHE A 83 -0.74 -27.64 -10.75
N VAL A 84 0.51 -27.29 -11.04
CA VAL A 84 0.88 -26.80 -12.36
C VAL A 84 1.38 -28.02 -13.12
N GLN A 85 0.45 -28.78 -13.70
CA GLN A 85 0.84 -29.66 -14.80
C GLN A 85 1.18 -28.75 -15.98
N PRO A 86 2.38 -28.88 -16.58
CA PRO A 86 2.60 -28.35 -17.92
C PRO A 86 1.48 -28.89 -18.79
N LEU A 87 0.89 -28.04 -19.63
CA LEU A 87 -0.07 -28.49 -20.63
C LEU A 87 0.71 -29.36 -21.63
N VAL A 88 0.85 -30.65 -21.33
CA VAL A 88 1.32 -31.64 -22.29
C VAL A 88 0.18 -31.76 -23.28
N ILE A 89 0.35 -31.14 -24.44
CA ILE A 89 -0.52 -31.37 -25.60
C ILE A 89 -0.36 -32.86 -25.92
N ARG A 90 -1.28 -33.68 -25.40
CA ARG A 90 -1.38 -35.08 -25.80
C ARG A 90 -1.98 -35.09 -27.20
N ASP A 91 -1.16 -35.46 -28.18
CA ASP A 91 -1.57 -35.76 -29.55
C ASP A 91 -2.64 -36.85 -29.55
N SER A 92 -3.89 -36.45 -29.34
CA SER A 92 -5.03 -37.37 -29.27
C SER A 92 -6.22 -36.82 -30.03
N ASP A 93 -5.96 -36.18 -31.17
CA ASP A 93 -6.87 -36.07 -32.33
C ASP A 93 -6.13 -35.42 -33.51
N ALA A 94 -5.34 -36.21 -34.24
CA ALA A 94 -4.57 -35.80 -35.42
C ALA A 94 -5.43 -35.60 -36.69
N SER A 95 -6.68 -35.13 -36.56
CA SER A 95 -7.59 -34.93 -37.70
C SER A 95 -8.34 -33.61 -37.70
N LYS A 96 -8.11 -32.72 -36.73
CA LYS A 96 -8.67 -31.36 -36.73
C LYS A 96 -7.57 -30.34 -36.44
N PRO A 97 -7.58 -29.18 -37.11
CA PRO A 97 -6.46 -28.28 -37.08
C PRO A 97 -6.30 -27.68 -35.68
N LEU A 98 -5.09 -27.80 -35.11
CA LEU A 98 -4.59 -26.95 -34.00
C LEU A 98 -4.42 -25.47 -34.43
N ALA A 99 -5.15 -25.02 -35.46
CA ALA A 99 -4.95 -23.75 -36.16
C ALA A 99 -5.73 -22.58 -35.55
N THR A 100 -5.79 -22.50 -34.22
CA THR A 100 -6.25 -21.28 -33.54
C THR A 100 -5.20 -20.83 -32.53
N PRO A 101 -4.71 -19.58 -32.62
CA PRO A 101 -3.72 -19.03 -31.70
C PRO A 101 -4.09 -19.25 -30.24
N ASN A 102 -5.39 -19.23 -29.92
CA ASN A 102 -5.96 -19.39 -28.58
C ASN A 102 -5.30 -20.46 -27.70
N VAL A 103 -4.88 -21.60 -28.28
CA VAL A 103 -4.20 -22.67 -27.52
C VAL A 103 -2.94 -22.19 -26.82
N PHE A 104 -2.18 -21.31 -27.47
CA PHE A 104 -0.93 -20.72 -26.98
C PHE A 104 -1.15 -19.52 -26.05
N PHE A 105 -2.33 -18.90 -26.08
CA PHE A 105 -2.70 -17.70 -25.33
C PHE A 105 -3.76 -17.95 -24.25
N HIS A 106 -3.90 -19.20 -23.78
CA HIS A 106 -4.75 -19.48 -22.63
C HIS A 106 -4.18 -18.85 -21.36
N HIS A 107 -5.08 -18.27 -20.57
CA HIS A 107 -4.79 -17.71 -19.25
C HIS A 107 -5.32 -18.62 -18.16
N ARG A 108 -4.63 -18.63 -17.02
CA ARG A 108 -5.12 -19.32 -15.81
C ARG A 108 -6.48 -18.74 -15.40
N PHE A 109 -7.33 -19.58 -14.80
CA PHE A 109 -8.62 -19.16 -14.28
C PHE A 109 -8.74 -19.52 -12.79
N PHE A 110 -8.92 -18.52 -11.94
CA PHE A 110 -9.16 -18.68 -10.51
C PHE A 110 -10.66 -18.53 -10.21
N LEU A 111 -11.28 -19.57 -9.65
CA LEU A 111 -12.69 -19.55 -9.29
C LEU A 111 -12.84 -19.40 -7.77
N TRP A 112 -13.41 -18.28 -7.33
CA TRP A 112 -13.66 -17.99 -5.92
C TRP A 112 -15.11 -18.28 -5.52
N MET A 113 -15.37 -19.45 -4.95
CA MET A 113 -16.70 -19.86 -4.49
C MET A 113 -16.66 -20.35 -3.04
N PRO A 114 -16.37 -19.47 -2.06
CA PRO A 114 -16.13 -19.88 -0.68
C PRO A 114 -17.37 -20.52 -0.03
N TYR A 115 -18.59 -20.22 -0.47
CA TYR A 115 -19.78 -20.87 0.06
C TYR A 115 -19.80 -22.35 -0.36
N ARG A 116 -19.52 -22.64 -1.64
CA ARG A 116 -19.51 -24.03 -2.15
C ARG A 116 -18.24 -24.78 -1.80
N MET A 117 -17.09 -24.11 -1.81
CA MET A 117 -15.78 -24.73 -1.60
C MET A 117 -15.47 -24.96 -0.13
N LEU A 118 -15.96 -24.09 0.77
CA LEU A 118 -15.62 -24.11 2.19
C LEU A 118 -16.84 -24.38 3.09
N ALA A 119 -18.04 -24.50 2.52
CA ALA A 119 -19.30 -24.60 3.26
C ALA A 119 -19.48 -23.47 4.31
N TYR A 120 -18.94 -22.28 4.03
CA TYR A 120 -18.91 -21.18 5.00
C TYR A 120 -20.31 -20.57 5.19
N PRO A 121 -20.83 -20.45 6.42
CA PRO A 121 -22.19 -19.96 6.69
C PRO A 121 -22.24 -18.42 6.65
N PHE A 122 -22.18 -17.85 5.45
CA PHE A 122 -22.29 -16.39 5.28
C PHE A 122 -23.65 -15.87 5.72
N VAL A 123 -23.67 -14.67 6.30
CA VAL A 123 -24.87 -14.01 6.80
C VAL A 123 -25.09 -12.65 6.15
N CYS A 124 -26.35 -12.24 6.06
CA CYS A 124 -26.71 -10.92 5.54
C CYS A 124 -26.40 -9.81 6.56
N SER A 125 -25.69 -8.75 6.15
CA SER A 125 -25.42 -7.58 7.01
C SER A 125 -26.56 -6.54 7.05
N GLN A 126 -27.61 -6.71 6.24
CA GLN A 126 -28.65 -5.70 6.11
C GLN A 126 -29.49 -5.57 7.38
N PRO A 127 -29.82 -4.34 7.83
CA PRO A 127 -30.69 -4.13 8.97
C PRO A 127 -32.06 -4.75 8.71
N GLY A 128 -32.62 -5.41 9.73
CA GLY A 128 -33.88 -6.15 9.61
C GLY A 128 -33.77 -7.51 8.94
N CYS A 129 -32.57 -8.01 8.61
CA CYS A 129 -32.36 -9.38 8.11
C CYS A 129 -31.91 -10.38 9.18
N ASP A 130 -31.75 -9.95 10.43
CA ASP A 130 -31.45 -10.81 11.59
C ASP A 130 -30.26 -11.77 11.36
N ARG A 131 -29.25 -11.31 10.60
CA ARG A 131 -28.10 -12.12 10.16
C ARG A 131 -28.51 -13.45 9.51
N ARG A 132 -29.62 -13.47 8.76
CA ARG A 132 -30.07 -14.64 8.01
C ARG A 132 -28.98 -15.12 7.06
N GLN A 133 -28.84 -16.44 6.99
CA GLN A 133 -27.85 -17.10 6.14
C GLN A 133 -28.10 -16.80 4.66
N LEU A 134 -27.02 -16.52 3.94
CA LEU A 134 -27.03 -16.33 2.50
C LEU A 134 -26.93 -17.67 1.79
N SER A 135 -27.60 -17.79 0.64
CA SER A 135 -27.56 -18.96 -0.23
C SER A 135 -26.86 -18.64 -1.55
N SER A 136 -26.10 -19.59 -2.10
CA SER A 136 -25.52 -19.47 -3.44
C SER A 136 -26.61 -19.40 -4.52
N CYS A 137 -26.57 -18.40 -5.40
CA CYS A 137 -27.55 -18.19 -6.47
C CYS A 137 -26.94 -18.11 -7.88
N GLY A 138 -25.82 -18.80 -8.09
CA GLY A 138 -25.17 -18.96 -9.40
C GLY A 138 -23.87 -18.19 -9.54
N LEU A 139 -23.37 -18.07 -10.77
CA LEU A 139 -22.09 -17.41 -11.07
C LEU A 139 -22.25 -15.91 -11.27
N TYR A 140 -21.25 -15.16 -10.80
CA TYR A 140 -21.13 -13.73 -11.06
C TYR A 140 -20.87 -13.47 -12.54
N LYS A 141 -21.58 -12.51 -13.11
CA LYS A 141 -21.62 -12.28 -14.57
C LYS A 141 -20.30 -11.76 -15.14
N THR A 142 -19.44 -11.17 -14.33
CA THR A 142 -18.22 -10.51 -14.81
C THR A 142 -16.98 -11.21 -14.29
N VAL A 143 -16.14 -11.64 -15.21
CA VAL A 143 -14.79 -12.13 -14.90
C VAL A 143 -13.84 -10.95 -14.76
N ARG A 144 -12.94 -10.99 -13.79
CA ARG A 144 -11.91 -9.97 -13.56
C ARG A 144 -10.59 -10.42 -14.14
N ARG A 145 -9.90 -9.53 -14.85
CA ARG A 145 -8.47 -9.70 -15.18
C ARG A 145 -7.67 -9.37 -13.92
N VAL A 146 -6.81 -10.29 -13.51
CA VAL A 146 -5.87 -10.12 -12.42
C VAL A 146 -4.46 -10.02 -13.00
N ILE A 147 -3.77 -8.92 -12.68
CA ILE A 147 -2.39 -8.70 -13.10
C ILE A 147 -1.47 -9.45 -12.14
N ASP A 148 -0.71 -10.42 -12.65
CA ASP A 148 0.33 -11.14 -11.91
C ASP A 148 1.73 -10.67 -12.36
N GLN A 149 2.79 -11.30 -11.86
CA GLN A 149 4.18 -10.93 -12.13
C GLN A 149 4.59 -11.14 -13.59
N VAL A 150 4.17 -12.27 -14.18
CA VAL A 150 4.64 -12.73 -15.51
C VAL A 150 3.51 -12.67 -16.54
N ASP A 151 2.29 -13.00 -16.14
CA ASP A 151 1.11 -13.02 -17.01
C ASP A 151 -0.12 -12.41 -16.33
N ASP A 152 -1.24 -12.44 -17.05
CA ASP A 152 -2.55 -12.22 -16.47
C ASP A 152 -3.26 -13.55 -16.22
N TYR A 153 -4.10 -13.56 -15.19
CA TYR A 153 -5.11 -14.61 -15.03
C TYR A 153 -6.50 -14.01 -14.89
N TYR A 154 -7.51 -14.85 -15.13
CA TYR A 154 -8.90 -14.49 -14.98
C TYR A 154 -9.46 -14.98 -13.66
N MET A 155 -10.36 -14.21 -13.06
CA MET A 155 -10.99 -14.57 -11.80
C MET A 155 -12.52 -14.45 -11.89
N GLY A 156 -13.20 -15.52 -11.48
CA GLY A 156 -14.66 -15.58 -11.35
C GLY A 156 -15.10 -15.78 -9.90
N THR A 157 -16.36 -15.53 -9.60
CA THR A 157 -16.94 -15.79 -8.27
C THR A 157 -18.41 -16.18 -8.35
N GLU A 158 -18.99 -16.63 -7.23
CA GLU A 158 -20.43 -16.88 -7.11
C GLU A 158 -21.20 -15.66 -6.58
N TYR A 159 -22.50 -15.61 -6.88
CA TYR A 159 -23.46 -14.76 -6.20
C TYR A 159 -23.99 -15.46 -4.95
N LEU A 160 -24.09 -14.68 -3.87
CA LEU A 160 -24.79 -15.03 -2.64
C LEU A 160 -26.04 -14.15 -2.52
N GLU A 161 -27.16 -14.75 -2.14
CA GLU A 161 -28.44 -14.06 -2.01
C GLU A 161 -29.05 -14.25 -0.62
N CYS A 162 -29.64 -13.18 -0.09
CA CYS A 162 -30.43 -13.25 1.13
C CYS A 162 -31.88 -13.59 0.80
N GLY A 163 -32.42 -14.67 1.39
CA GLY A 163 -33.81 -15.07 1.19
C GLY A 163 -34.87 -14.14 1.82
N LYS A 164 -34.49 -13.06 2.50
CA LYS A 164 -35.44 -12.06 3.06
C LYS A 164 -35.45 -10.75 2.26
N CYS A 165 -34.27 -10.16 2.01
CA CYS A 165 -34.16 -8.89 1.29
C CYS A 165 -33.81 -9.04 -0.19
N HIS A 166 -33.60 -10.27 -0.69
CA HIS A 166 -33.24 -10.59 -2.07
C HIS A 166 -31.97 -9.88 -2.58
N ARG A 167 -31.16 -9.31 -1.68
CA ARG A 167 -29.91 -8.65 -2.04
C ARG A 167 -28.91 -9.70 -2.53
N LYS A 168 -28.36 -9.48 -3.72
CA LYS A 168 -27.31 -10.30 -4.33
C LYS A 168 -25.95 -9.67 -4.12
N LEU A 169 -25.00 -10.44 -3.62
CA LEU A 169 -23.64 -10.02 -3.35
C LEU A 169 -22.65 -10.98 -4.02
N PRO A 170 -21.62 -10.49 -4.73
CA PRO A 170 -20.55 -11.37 -5.16
C PRO A 170 -19.74 -11.84 -3.94
N ALA A 171 -19.30 -13.10 -3.95
CA ALA A 171 -18.60 -13.69 -2.80
C ALA A 171 -17.20 -13.09 -2.54
N TRP A 172 -16.65 -12.31 -3.47
CA TRP A 172 -15.44 -11.50 -3.27
C TRP A 172 -15.72 -10.08 -2.75
N SER A 173 -16.97 -9.73 -2.44
CA SER A 173 -17.29 -8.41 -1.89
C SER A 173 -16.65 -8.25 -0.51
N LYS A 174 -16.27 -7.02 -0.16
CA LYS A 174 -15.62 -6.73 1.12
C LYS A 174 -16.44 -7.23 2.31
N GLU A 175 -17.76 -7.01 2.28
CA GLU A 175 -18.71 -7.47 3.29
C GLU A 175 -18.68 -9.00 3.51
N ILE A 176 -18.46 -9.78 2.45
CA ILE A 176 -18.39 -11.25 2.53
C ILE A 176 -16.98 -11.70 2.94
N LEU A 177 -15.94 -11.10 2.36
CA LEU A 177 -14.55 -11.41 2.72
C LEU A 177 -14.25 -11.10 4.19
N GLU A 178 -14.87 -10.06 4.77
CA GLU A 178 -14.73 -9.69 6.18
C GLU A 178 -15.39 -10.68 7.14
N GLN A 179 -16.34 -11.51 6.67
CA GLN A 179 -16.93 -12.56 7.48
C GLN A 179 -16.03 -13.79 7.61
N LEU A 180 -15.18 -14.05 6.61
CA LEU A 180 -14.24 -15.18 6.66
C LEU A 180 -13.23 -15.02 7.79
N ASP A 181 -12.80 -16.13 8.39
CA ASP A 181 -11.63 -16.14 9.26
C ASP A 181 -10.35 -15.76 8.50
N ILE A 182 -9.30 -15.43 9.25
CA ILE A 182 -8.03 -14.95 8.70
C ILE A 182 -7.43 -15.97 7.73
N CYS A 183 -7.44 -17.26 8.07
CA CYS A 183 -6.83 -18.31 7.24
C CYS A 183 -7.53 -18.44 5.88
N ASN A 184 -8.86 -18.46 5.87
CA ASN A 184 -9.61 -18.54 4.61
C ASN A 184 -9.54 -17.25 3.80
N ARG A 185 -9.52 -16.08 4.45
CA ARG A 185 -9.33 -14.80 3.76
C ARG A 185 -7.95 -14.70 3.09
N LEU A 186 -6.91 -15.29 3.67
CA LEU A 186 -5.56 -15.33 3.07
C LEU A 186 -5.50 -16.17 1.80
N ARG A 187 -6.44 -17.11 1.59
CA ARG A 187 -6.54 -17.88 0.33
C ARG A 187 -7.05 -17.05 -0.84
N PHE A 188 -7.63 -15.88 -0.60
CA PHE A 188 -8.05 -14.98 -1.68
C PHE A 188 -6.82 -14.28 -2.29
N PRO A 189 -6.51 -14.50 -3.58
CA PRO A 189 -5.19 -14.24 -4.13
C PRO A 189 -4.97 -12.78 -4.56
N ALA A 190 -6.01 -11.95 -4.62
CA ALA A 190 -5.93 -10.64 -5.28
C ALA A 190 -6.48 -9.48 -4.44
N VAL A 191 -6.03 -8.27 -4.74
CA VAL A 191 -6.64 -7.02 -4.26
C VAL A 191 -7.48 -6.44 -5.39
N LEU A 192 -8.77 -6.27 -5.12
CA LEU A 192 -9.73 -5.85 -6.13
C LEU A 192 -9.67 -4.35 -6.39
N SER A 193 -9.77 -3.98 -7.67
CA SER A 193 -10.05 -2.63 -8.17
C SER A 193 -11.41 -2.61 -8.89
N TYR A 194 -11.72 -1.56 -9.65
CA TYR A 194 -13.01 -1.42 -10.34
C TYR A 194 -13.31 -2.59 -11.29
N HIS A 195 -12.55 -2.71 -12.40
CA HIS A 195 -12.66 -3.81 -13.37
C HIS A 195 -11.49 -4.78 -13.38
N LEU A 196 -10.42 -4.45 -12.65
CA LEU A 196 -9.18 -5.20 -12.59
C LEU A 196 -8.93 -5.68 -11.16
N ALA A 197 -7.96 -6.55 -10.99
CA ALA A 197 -7.36 -6.87 -9.70
C ALA A 197 -5.85 -6.98 -9.84
N LEU A 198 -5.14 -6.86 -8.72
CA LEU A 198 -3.70 -7.06 -8.65
C LEU A 198 -3.41 -8.26 -7.75
N ASP A 199 -2.55 -9.16 -8.20
CA ASP A 199 -2.16 -10.31 -7.39
C ASP A 199 -1.47 -9.86 -6.10
N ARG A 200 -1.74 -10.55 -4.99
CA ARG A 200 -1.16 -10.23 -3.68
C ARG A 200 0.37 -10.37 -3.67
N ARG A 201 0.95 -11.22 -4.50
CA ARG A 201 2.41 -11.33 -4.69
C ARG A 201 2.98 -10.03 -5.25
N VAL A 202 2.32 -9.45 -6.25
CA VAL A 202 2.69 -8.14 -6.83
C VAL A 202 2.45 -7.01 -5.83
N VAL A 203 1.37 -7.07 -5.04
CA VAL A 203 1.14 -6.11 -3.95
C VAL A 203 2.24 -6.22 -2.88
N ALA A 204 2.75 -7.42 -2.59
CA ALA A 204 3.85 -7.59 -1.64
C ALA A 204 5.14 -6.92 -2.14
N GLU A 205 5.41 -6.90 -3.45
CA GLU A 205 6.50 -6.11 -4.01
C GLU A 205 6.32 -4.61 -3.78
N LEU A 206 5.08 -4.08 -3.83
CA LEU A 206 4.82 -2.67 -3.48
C LEU A 206 4.96 -2.37 -1.98
N ARG A 207 4.90 -3.40 -1.13
CA ARG A 207 5.10 -3.26 0.33
C ARG A 207 6.57 -3.22 0.70
N ASP A 208 7.46 -3.76 -0.14
CA ASP A 208 8.89 -3.72 0.11
C ASP A 208 9.37 -2.27 0.22
N ARG A 209 10.19 -1.98 1.23
CA ARG A 209 10.70 -0.63 1.52
C ARG A 209 12.17 -0.47 1.12
N SER A 210 12.67 -1.34 0.24
CA SER A 210 14.02 -1.24 -0.29
C SER A 210 14.25 0.07 -1.07
N LEU A 211 15.49 0.54 -1.04
CA LEU A 211 15.92 1.73 -1.78
C LEU A 211 15.69 1.53 -3.28
N GLY A 212 15.03 2.49 -3.91
CA GLY A 212 14.70 2.43 -5.34
C GLY A 212 13.47 1.59 -5.67
N ASN A 213 12.74 1.06 -4.69
CA ASN A 213 11.41 0.53 -4.92
C ASN A 213 10.43 1.69 -5.19
N SER A 214 9.74 1.63 -6.31
CA SER A 214 8.69 2.59 -6.67
C SER A 214 7.66 1.91 -7.55
N ALA A 215 6.43 2.42 -7.54
CA ALA A 215 5.39 1.92 -8.43
C ALA A 215 5.77 2.07 -9.91
N THR A 216 6.58 3.07 -10.26
CA THR A 216 7.11 3.23 -11.63
C THR A 216 8.08 2.11 -11.97
N ARG A 217 9.01 1.79 -11.06
CA ARG A 217 9.94 0.67 -11.26
C ARG A 217 9.20 -0.65 -11.39
N LEU A 218 8.22 -0.90 -10.52
CA LEU A 218 7.41 -2.12 -10.59
C LEU A 218 6.62 -2.18 -11.90
N TYR A 219 6.00 -1.08 -12.32
CA TYR A 219 5.31 -1.01 -13.61
C TYR A 219 6.23 -1.36 -14.78
N LEU A 220 7.45 -0.81 -14.82
CA LEU A 220 8.41 -1.12 -15.87
C LEU A 220 8.81 -2.61 -15.85
N LYS A 221 9.08 -3.15 -14.66
CA LYS A 221 9.37 -4.58 -14.48
C LYS A 221 8.23 -5.47 -15.00
N LEU A 222 7.00 -5.20 -14.57
CA LEU A 222 5.83 -5.98 -15.01
C LEU A 222 5.60 -5.85 -16.51
N SER A 223 5.77 -4.65 -17.07
CA SER A 223 5.61 -4.41 -18.51
C SER A 223 6.61 -5.27 -19.31
N GLU A 224 7.86 -5.31 -18.87
CA GLU A 224 8.92 -6.10 -19.50
C GLU A 224 8.62 -7.60 -19.42
N LEU A 225 8.28 -8.10 -18.22
CA LEU A 225 7.98 -9.53 -18.00
C LEU A 225 6.75 -9.99 -18.79
N HIS A 226 5.68 -9.19 -18.79
CA HIS A 226 4.47 -9.49 -19.56
C HIS A 226 4.72 -9.45 -21.07
N TYR A 227 5.55 -8.51 -21.53
CA TYR A 227 5.91 -8.42 -22.94
C TYR A 227 6.79 -9.62 -23.35
N HIS A 228 7.71 -10.04 -22.50
CA HIS A 228 8.54 -11.23 -22.73
C HIS A 228 7.69 -12.51 -22.84
N ASP A 229 6.80 -12.78 -21.87
CA ASP A 229 5.88 -13.93 -21.92
C ASP A 229 5.00 -13.91 -23.18
N TYR A 230 4.47 -12.74 -23.54
CA TYR A 230 3.71 -12.58 -24.77
C TYR A 230 4.53 -12.92 -26.02
N MET A 231 5.76 -12.39 -26.14
CA MET A 231 6.64 -12.66 -27.27
C MET A 231 7.05 -14.12 -27.36
N GLU A 232 7.29 -14.78 -26.22
CA GLU A 232 7.57 -16.21 -26.16
C GLU A 232 6.40 -17.03 -26.71
N ARG A 233 5.15 -16.70 -26.35
CA ARG A 233 3.94 -17.35 -26.89
C ARG A 233 3.76 -17.10 -28.39
N VAL A 234 4.05 -15.88 -28.87
CA VAL A 234 4.03 -15.52 -30.30
C VAL A 234 5.04 -16.39 -31.06
N LEU A 235 6.28 -16.48 -30.59
CA LEU A 235 7.33 -17.29 -31.20
C LEU A 235 6.96 -18.79 -31.20
N ASN A 236 6.44 -19.29 -30.09
CA ASN A 236 5.97 -20.68 -29.98
C ASN A 236 4.86 -20.99 -30.99
N TYR A 237 3.85 -20.10 -31.11
CA TYR A 237 2.79 -20.25 -32.10
C TYR A 237 3.36 -20.28 -33.53
N HIS A 238 4.20 -19.31 -33.90
CA HIS A 238 4.76 -19.24 -35.25
C HIS A 238 5.66 -20.43 -35.57
N THR A 239 6.44 -20.92 -34.61
CA THR A 239 7.30 -22.11 -34.79
C THR A 239 6.47 -23.36 -35.07
N VAL A 240 5.36 -23.56 -34.34
CA VAL A 240 4.45 -24.69 -34.58
C VAL A 240 3.75 -24.55 -35.92
N MET A 241 3.26 -23.34 -36.26
CA MET A 241 2.60 -23.09 -37.55
C MET A 241 3.54 -23.27 -38.72
N GLN A 242 4.83 -22.90 -38.61
CA GLN A 242 5.81 -23.13 -39.67
C GLN A 242 6.03 -24.62 -39.94
N LYS A 243 6.15 -25.43 -38.89
CA LYS A 243 6.29 -26.90 -39.02
C LYS A 243 5.04 -27.53 -39.63
N PHE A 244 3.86 -27.08 -39.20
CA PHE A 244 2.58 -27.55 -39.73
C PHE A 244 2.40 -27.17 -41.21
N SER A 245 2.71 -25.93 -41.59
CA SER A 245 2.68 -25.47 -42.99
C SER A 245 3.58 -26.30 -43.90
N ALA A 246 4.76 -26.69 -43.41
CA ALA A 246 5.69 -27.53 -44.18
C ALA A 246 5.14 -28.96 -44.41
N GLN A 247 4.41 -29.51 -43.44
CA GLN A 247 3.83 -30.85 -43.52
C GLN A 247 2.47 -30.86 -44.25
N PHE A 248 1.68 -29.79 -44.15
CA PHE A 248 0.32 -29.70 -44.68
C PHE A 248 0.07 -28.36 -45.42
N PRO A 249 0.70 -28.11 -46.59
CA PRO A 249 0.64 -26.82 -47.28
C PRO A 249 -0.78 -26.38 -47.67
N ALA A 250 -1.65 -27.34 -48.00
CA ALA A 250 -3.02 -27.09 -48.44
C ALA A 250 -3.99 -26.70 -47.31
N GLN A 251 -3.59 -26.77 -46.03
CA GLN A 251 -4.48 -26.57 -44.88
C GLN A 251 -4.07 -25.42 -43.96
N THR A 252 -3.07 -24.61 -44.34
CA THR A 252 -2.43 -23.71 -43.38
C THR A 252 -2.61 -22.23 -43.71
N ALA A 253 -3.68 -21.65 -43.16
CA ALA A 253 -3.80 -20.20 -43.00
C ALA A 253 -3.30 -19.81 -41.61
N VAL A 254 -2.14 -19.15 -41.53
CA VAL A 254 -1.63 -18.58 -40.27
C VAL A 254 -2.62 -17.49 -39.84
N LYS A 255 -3.30 -17.71 -38.72
CA LYS A 255 -4.21 -16.72 -38.13
C LYS A 255 -3.44 -15.67 -37.35
N GLU A 256 -3.99 -14.46 -37.30
CA GLU A 256 -3.45 -13.34 -36.55
C GLU A 256 -3.42 -13.66 -35.05
N VAL A 257 -2.30 -13.33 -34.41
CA VAL A 257 -2.08 -13.53 -32.99
C VAL A 257 -2.82 -12.46 -32.18
N PRO A 258 -3.42 -12.78 -31.02
CA PRO A 258 -4.07 -11.77 -30.18
C PRO A 258 -3.11 -10.63 -29.84
N ALA A 259 -3.58 -9.38 -29.87
CA ALA A 259 -2.73 -8.22 -29.58
C ALA A 259 -2.23 -8.23 -28.12
N TYR A 260 -0.99 -7.74 -27.91
CA TYR A 260 -0.41 -7.60 -26.58
C TYR A 260 -1.28 -6.74 -25.66
N ARG A 261 -1.58 -7.27 -24.47
CA ARG A 261 -2.43 -6.60 -23.49
C ARG A 261 -1.58 -5.86 -22.45
N ARG A 262 -1.46 -4.55 -22.61
CA ARG A 262 -0.63 -3.71 -21.72
C ARG A 262 -0.98 -3.85 -20.24
N VAL A 263 0.07 -3.80 -19.41
CA VAL A 263 -0.02 -3.68 -17.96
C VAL A 263 -0.59 -2.30 -17.58
N PRO A 264 -1.46 -2.21 -16.56
CA PRO A 264 -1.96 -0.92 -16.11
C PRO A 264 -0.87 0.00 -15.56
N SER A 265 -1.07 1.31 -15.66
CA SER A 265 -0.08 2.33 -15.26
C SER A 265 0.39 2.21 -13.80
N ALA A 266 1.57 2.76 -13.51
CA ALA A 266 2.09 2.94 -12.15
C ALA A 266 1.11 3.67 -11.21
N ARG A 267 0.34 4.63 -11.73
CA ARG A 267 -0.71 5.33 -10.95
C ARG A 267 -1.83 4.38 -10.53
N TRP A 268 -2.19 3.43 -11.39
CA TRP A 268 -3.16 2.40 -11.05
C TRP A 268 -2.60 1.41 -10.02
N LEU A 269 -1.34 0.98 -10.14
CA LEU A 269 -0.69 0.15 -9.12
C LEU A 269 -0.72 0.81 -7.73
N LEU A 270 -0.45 2.13 -7.67
CA LEU A 270 -0.56 2.90 -6.43
C LEU A 270 -2.00 2.95 -5.89
N SER A 271 -3.02 3.08 -6.75
CA SER A 271 -4.40 3.12 -6.27
C SER A 271 -4.82 1.78 -5.66
N VAL A 272 -4.38 0.66 -6.22
CA VAL A 272 -4.61 -0.67 -5.66
C VAL A 272 -3.83 -0.88 -4.36
N TYR A 273 -2.59 -0.41 -4.29
CA TYR A 273 -1.81 -0.43 -3.06
C TYR A 273 -2.45 0.39 -1.94
N VAL A 274 -3.03 1.55 -2.27
CA VAL A 274 -3.81 2.34 -1.30
C VAL A 274 -5.03 1.57 -0.82
N ALA A 275 -5.75 0.88 -1.72
CA ALA A 275 -6.87 0.03 -1.34
C ALA A 275 -6.42 -1.11 -0.39
N ASP A 276 -5.28 -1.75 -0.66
CA ASP A 276 -4.67 -2.74 0.24
C ASP A 276 -4.36 -2.14 1.62
N CYS A 277 -3.75 -0.95 1.67
CA CYS A 277 -3.47 -0.25 2.93
C CYS A 277 -4.75 0.02 3.74
N TYR A 278 -5.87 0.36 3.08
CA TYR A 278 -7.15 0.54 3.79
C TYR A 278 -7.66 -0.76 4.43
N THR A 279 -7.42 -1.93 3.83
CA THR A 279 -7.81 -3.22 4.43
C THR A 279 -7.02 -3.55 5.69
N ARG A 280 -5.79 -3.02 5.80
CA ARG A 280 -4.88 -3.24 6.94
C ARG A 280 -4.72 -1.99 7.80
N LEU A 281 -5.64 -1.03 7.71
CA LEU A 281 -5.47 0.28 8.34
C LEU A 281 -5.34 0.18 9.87
N ALA A 282 -6.10 -0.71 10.51
CA ALA A 282 -6.02 -0.94 11.95
C ALA A 282 -4.64 -1.47 12.36
N GLU A 283 -4.11 -2.47 11.64
CA GLU A 283 -2.78 -3.03 11.85
C GLU A 283 -1.68 -1.98 11.61
N LEU A 284 -1.76 -1.22 10.51
CA LEU A 284 -0.81 -0.16 10.21
C LEU A 284 -0.82 0.93 11.28
N LYS A 285 -2.00 1.32 11.76
CA LYS A 285 -2.12 2.28 12.88
C LYS A 285 -1.49 1.71 14.15
N ALA A 286 -1.81 0.45 14.49
CA ALA A 286 -1.24 -0.22 15.65
C ALA A 286 0.30 -0.25 15.58
N ASN A 287 0.86 -0.68 14.45
CA ASN A 287 2.30 -0.74 14.20
C ASN A 287 2.98 0.64 14.34
N ILE A 288 2.37 1.70 13.80
CA ILE A 288 2.88 3.08 13.95
C ILE A 288 2.82 3.50 15.42
N THR A 289 1.71 3.24 16.12
CA THR A 289 1.54 3.64 17.52
C THR A 289 2.37 2.84 18.50
N SER A 290 2.77 1.61 18.15
CA SER A 290 3.68 0.77 18.95
C SER A 290 5.15 1.00 18.63
N THR A 291 5.47 1.93 17.72
CA THR A 291 6.85 2.29 17.40
C THR A 291 7.32 3.39 18.35
N PHE A 292 8.44 3.13 19.03
CA PHE A 292 9.10 4.04 19.95
C PHE A 292 10.58 4.11 19.62
N SER A 293 11.24 5.17 20.06
CA SER A 293 12.66 5.37 19.83
C SER A 293 13.29 6.39 20.76
N THR A 294 14.61 6.44 20.75
CA THR A 294 15.41 7.35 21.60
C THR A 294 15.73 8.66 20.88
N VAL A 295 15.87 8.60 19.55
CA VAL A 295 16.21 9.76 18.72
C VAL A 295 15.06 10.06 17.77
N LEU A 296 14.54 11.27 17.84
CA LEU A 296 13.44 11.71 17.01
C LEU A 296 13.90 12.76 16.01
N LYS A 297 13.21 12.82 14.88
CA LYS A 297 13.32 13.89 13.90
C LYS A 297 11.92 14.41 13.60
N MET A 298 11.73 15.73 13.68
CA MET A 298 10.51 16.42 13.31
C MET A 298 10.79 17.33 12.11
N ASP A 299 10.20 17.00 10.96
CA ASP A 299 10.36 17.71 9.69
C ASP A 299 9.00 18.23 9.20
N SER A 300 8.96 19.50 8.75
CA SER A 300 7.75 20.14 8.26
C SER A 300 7.86 20.52 6.78
N THR A 301 6.95 20.01 5.95
CA THR A 301 6.98 20.22 4.49
C THR A 301 5.68 20.82 3.94
N LYS A 302 5.82 21.80 3.04
CA LYS A 302 4.70 22.36 2.24
C LYS A 302 4.41 21.56 0.97
N ARG A 303 5.35 20.75 0.47
CA ARG A 303 5.25 20.17 -0.88
C ARG A 303 4.20 19.05 -0.95
N VAL A 304 4.04 18.28 0.13
CA VAL A 304 3.10 17.16 0.19
C VAL A 304 1.66 17.66 0.14
N VAL A 305 1.34 18.71 0.89
CA VAL A 305 -0.03 19.24 0.94
C VAL A 305 -0.52 19.82 -0.38
N ARG A 306 0.39 20.31 -1.23
CA ARG A 306 0.04 20.78 -2.59
C ARG A 306 -0.50 19.67 -3.49
N LYS A 307 -0.26 18.41 -3.13
CA LYS A 307 -0.76 17.23 -3.87
C LYS A 307 -2.14 16.77 -3.39
N LEU A 308 -2.69 17.38 -2.33
CA LEU A 308 -4.05 17.07 -1.89
C LEU A 308 -5.05 17.48 -2.99
N SER A 309 -6.03 16.62 -3.22
CA SER A 309 -7.06 16.79 -4.26
C SER A 309 -8.45 16.51 -3.69
N GLY A 310 -9.49 16.78 -4.49
CA GLY A 310 -10.88 16.64 -4.04
C GLY A 310 -11.21 17.61 -2.91
N SER A 311 -12.00 17.14 -1.93
CA SER A 311 -12.43 17.92 -0.77
C SER A 311 -11.30 18.34 0.18
N ALA A 312 -10.12 17.70 0.07
CA ALA A 312 -8.93 18.04 0.86
C ALA A 312 -8.02 19.09 0.19
N LYS A 313 -8.33 19.52 -1.04
CA LYS A 313 -7.51 20.51 -1.73
C LYS A 313 -7.53 21.84 -0.98
N GLY A 314 -6.36 22.35 -0.59
CA GLY A 314 -6.23 23.65 0.09
C GLY A 314 -6.63 23.65 1.57
N THR A 315 -6.99 22.50 2.15
CA THR A 315 -7.36 22.41 3.58
C THR A 315 -6.15 22.37 4.52
N ALA A 316 -4.96 22.06 3.98
CA ALA A 316 -3.71 22.04 4.73
C ALA A 316 -2.61 22.80 3.96
N ALA A 317 -1.76 23.51 4.70
CA ALA A 317 -0.60 24.24 4.18
C ALA A 317 0.73 23.58 4.56
N TRP A 318 0.73 22.71 5.57
CA TRP A 318 1.91 22.01 6.07
C TRP A 318 1.61 20.57 6.43
N SER A 319 2.63 19.72 6.26
CA SER A 319 2.67 18.35 6.75
C SER A 319 3.87 18.24 7.67
N THR A 320 3.65 18.00 8.96
CA THR A 320 4.72 17.77 9.94
C THR A 320 4.78 16.28 10.25
N ASN A 321 5.96 15.70 10.07
CA ASN A 321 6.22 14.29 10.30
C ASN A 321 7.22 14.15 11.46
N VAL A 322 6.92 13.26 12.40
CA VAL A 322 7.87 12.82 13.42
C VAL A 322 8.29 11.40 13.09
N GLY A 323 9.59 11.19 12.88
CA GLY A 323 10.19 9.89 12.64
C GLY A 323 11.34 9.59 13.59
N ASN A 324 11.82 8.36 13.58
CA ASN A 324 12.93 7.89 14.41
C ASN A 324 14.24 7.66 13.65
N GLU A 325 15.28 7.26 14.38
CA GLU A 325 16.61 6.88 13.87
C GLU A 325 16.61 5.74 12.85
N HIS A 326 15.54 4.95 12.77
CA HIS A 326 15.38 3.85 11.82
C HIS A 326 14.58 4.23 10.57
N GLY A 327 14.23 5.51 10.41
CA GLY A 327 13.42 5.98 9.28
C GLY A 327 11.95 5.57 9.35
N GLN A 328 11.47 5.14 10.52
CA GLN A 328 10.06 4.83 10.76
C GLN A 328 9.32 6.10 11.17
N VAL A 329 8.08 6.25 10.72
CA VAL A 329 7.23 7.39 11.05
C VAL A 329 6.40 7.05 12.28
N LEU A 330 6.46 7.91 13.30
CA LEU A 330 5.72 7.79 14.55
C LEU A 330 4.40 8.55 14.52
N MET A 331 4.36 9.68 13.80
CA MET A 331 3.19 10.53 13.67
C MET A 331 3.33 11.45 12.46
N SER A 332 2.22 11.71 11.78
CA SER A 332 2.12 12.71 10.72
C SER A 332 0.88 13.55 10.92
N VAL A 333 1.02 14.87 10.91
CA VAL A 333 -0.11 15.80 11.04
C VAL A 333 -0.13 16.79 9.87
N LEU A 334 -1.33 17.05 9.37
CA LEU A 334 -1.59 18.07 8.35
C LEU A 334 -2.18 19.30 9.04
N THR A 335 -1.59 20.47 8.81
CA THR A 335 -1.97 21.70 9.50
C THR A 335 -2.23 22.83 8.52
N ALA A 336 -3.20 23.70 8.84
CA ALA A 336 -3.58 24.84 7.98
C ALA A 336 -2.53 25.97 7.98
N SER A 337 -1.67 26.00 8.99
CA SER A 337 -0.54 26.93 9.09
C SER A 337 0.62 26.25 9.81
N GLU A 338 1.80 26.87 9.72
CA GLU A 338 2.99 26.34 10.38
C GLU A 338 2.80 26.39 11.92
N GLY A 339 3.27 25.37 12.64
CA GLY A 339 3.22 25.32 14.11
C GLY A 339 1.84 25.07 14.73
N ARG A 340 0.74 25.32 14.01
CA ARG A 340 -0.62 25.19 14.52
C ARG A 340 -1.01 23.72 14.71
N GLY A 341 -1.42 23.34 15.91
CA GLY A 341 -1.80 21.97 16.23
C GLY A 341 -0.64 21.05 16.61
N LEU A 342 0.62 21.53 16.57
CA LEU A 342 1.78 20.73 16.98
C LEU A 342 1.77 20.41 18.48
N LYS A 343 1.18 21.28 19.32
CA LYS A 343 0.99 20.99 20.77
C LYS A 343 0.13 19.76 21.02
N GLU A 344 -0.94 19.58 20.23
CA GLU A 344 -1.81 18.40 20.33
C GLU A 344 -1.05 17.12 19.95
N MET A 345 -0.30 17.20 18.85
CA MET A 345 0.54 16.11 18.36
C MET A 345 1.62 15.72 19.38
N ALA A 346 2.32 16.71 19.94
CA ALA A 346 3.35 16.51 20.95
C ALA A 346 2.78 15.89 22.23
N ARG A 347 1.65 16.41 22.74
CA ARG A 347 0.96 15.80 23.90
C ARG A 347 0.54 14.35 23.64
N GLY A 348 0.06 14.06 22.43
CA GLY A 348 -0.28 12.71 22.00
C GLY A 348 0.92 11.77 22.05
N LEU A 349 2.08 12.21 21.57
CA LEU A 349 3.32 11.46 21.65
C LEU A 349 3.79 11.26 23.09
N VAL A 350 3.79 12.30 23.91
CA VAL A 350 4.15 12.22 25.34
C VAL A 350 3.27 11.19 26.06
N SER A 351 1.95 11.29 25.87
CA SER A 351 0.98 10.37 26.49
C SER A 351 1.22 8.93 26.05
N ARG A 352 1.61 8.73 24.79
CA ARG A 352 1.91 7.40 24.23
C ARG A 352 3.14 6.78 24.87
N TYR A 353 4.22 7.54 25.04
CA TYR A 353 5.44 7.07 25.71
C TYR A 353 5.18 6.76 27.19
N GLN A 354 4.44 7.64 27.88
CA GLN A 354 4.07 7.45 29.28
C GLN A 354 3.21 6.20 29.48
N ALA A 355 2.16 6.02 28.67
CA ALA A 355 1.26 4.88 28.76
C ALA A 355 1.97 3.54 28.48
N ALA A 356 2.97 3.54 27.60
CA ALA A 356 3.75 2.34 27.28
C ALA A 356 4.85 2.05 28.31
N GLY A 357 5.17 2.96 29.23
CA GLY A 357 6.23 2.79 30.23
C GLY A 357 7.63 2.63 29.61
N VAL A 358 7.83 3.14 28.39
CA VAL A 358 9.11 3.03 27.66
C VAL A 358 10.02 4.24 27.99
N PRO A 359 11.35 4.10 27.82
CA PRO A 359 12.28 5.20 27.99
C PRO A 359 11.91 6.42 27.12
N LEU A 360 12.03 7.61 27.70
CA LEU A 360 11.74 8.87 27.02
C LEU A 360 12.82 9.18 25.96
N PRO A 361 12.46 9.87 24.86
CA PRO A 361 13.44 10.31 23.87
C PRO A 361 14.47 11.25 24.48
N GLN A 362 15.73 11.12 24.04
CA GLN A 362 16.85 11.93 24.53
C GLN A 362 17.26 13.02 23.55
N LEU A 363 16.98 12.84 22.25
CA LEU A 363 17.41 13.73 21.20
C LEU A 363 16.28 13.97 20.20
N LEU A 364 16.05 15.24 19.85
CA LEU A 364 15.11 15.67 18.82
C LEU A 364 15.83 16.56 17.80
N TYR A 365 15.85 16.12 16.55
CA TYR A 365 16.26 16.92 15.41
C TYR A 365 15.08 17.71 14.83
N VAL A 366 15.28 18.99 14.59
CA VAL A 366 14.27 19.89 14.01
C VAL A 366 14.85 20.80 12.94
N ASP A 367 14.00 21.31 12.08
CA ASP A 367 14.37 22.14 10.92
C ASP A 367 14.88 23.55 11.30
N ARG A 368 14.35 24.08 12.43
CA ARG A 368 14.55 25.43 12.95
C ARG A 368 14.21 25.49 14.44
N ASP A 369 14.44 26.62 15.09
CA ASP A 369 14.08 26.88 16.50
C ASP A 369 14.68 25.86 17.49
N CYS A 370 15.92 25.41 17.20
CA CYS A 370 16.71 24.50 18.03
C CYS A 370 17.85 25.17 18.81
N CYS A 371 18.27 26.37 18.38
CA CYS A 371 19.47 27.05 18.89
C CYS A 371 19.15 28.54 19.13
N GLY A 372 19.43 29.04 20.34
CA GLY A 372 19.31 30.48 20.68
C GLY A 372 18.69 30.72 22.06
N LYS A 373 19.10 31.82 22.73
CA LYS A 373 18.61 32.21 24.08
C LYS A 373 17.08 32.44 24.15
N PHE A 374 16.42 32.61 22.99
CA PHE A 374 15.00 32.95 22.90
C PHE A 374 14.18 32.04 21.95
N HIS A 375 14.80 31.01 21.36
CA HIS A 375 14.16 30.15 20.35
C HIS A 375 14.21 28.67 20.76
N MET A 376 13.48 28.34 21.82
CA MET A 376 13.33 26.97 22.35
C MET A 376 11.93 26.38 22.14
N TRP A 377 11.14 26.94 21.21
CA TRP A 377 9.78 26.47 20.90
C TRP A 377 9.71 24.94 20.79
N ALA A 378 10.68 24.32 20.12
CA ALA A 378 10.69 22.88 19.90
C ALA A 378 10.81 22.09 21.21
N LYS A 379 11.54 22.61 22.20
CA LYS A 379 11.59 22.03 23.55
C LYS A 379 10.28 22.25 24.30
N ASP A 380 9.68 23.44 24.17
CA ASP A 380 8.41 23.80 24.82
C ASP A 380 7.22 22.95 24.34
N LEU A 381 7.33 22.29 23.18
CA LEU A 381 6.34 21.32 22.71
C LEU A 381 6.32 20.05 23.58
N PHE A 382 7.43 19.69 24.22
CA PHE A 382 7.62 18.44 24.98
C PHE A 382 8.06 18.69 26.43
N PRO A 383 7.28 19.44 27.24
CA PRO A 383 7.72 19.86 28.57
C PRO A 383 7.95 18.68 29.54
N GLN A 384 7.32 17.53 29.31
CA GLN A 384 7.51 16.32 30.13
C GLN A 384 8.77 15.52 29.79
N TRP A 385 9.49 15.89 28.72
CA TRP A 385 10.76 15.26 28.35
C TRP A 385 11.92 16.15 28.83
N GLU A 386 12.14 16.18 30.15
CA GLU A 386 13.03 17.13 30.83
C GLU A 386 14.47 17.11 30.28
N ASN A 387 14.97 15.92 29.95
CA ASN A 387 16.33 15.68 29.45
C ASN A 387 16.42 15.70 27.91
N LEU A 388 15.38 16.17 27.20
CA LEU A 388 15.38 16.22 25.74
C LEU A 388 16.37 17.27 25.24
N LEU A 389 17.36 16.81 24.47
CA LEU A 389 18.25 17.66 23.71
C LEU A 389 17.61 17.97 22.35
N VAL A 390 17.49 19.25 22.02
CA VAL A 390 17.03 19.69 20.70
C VAL A 390 18.24 20.12 19.87
N ARG A 391 18.32 19.68 18.61
CA ARG A 391 19.41 19.99 17.68
C ARG A 391 18.89 20.28 16.28
N LEU A 392 19.70 21.01 15.49
CA LEU A 392 19.40 21.28 14.09
C LEU A 392 19.54 20.00 13.28
N ASP A 393 18.54 19.71 12.45
CA ASP A 393 18.60 18.61 11.49
C ASP A 393 19.74 18.80 10.47
N ILE A 394 20.51 17.73 10.22
CA ILE A 394 21.68 17.78 9.34
C ILE A 394 21.32 18.17 7.90
N TRP A 395 20.16 17.76 7.38
CA TRP A 395 19.75 18.16 6.03
C TRP A 395 19.40 19.64 5.94
N HIS A 396 18.89 20.22 7.03
CA HIS A 396 18.69 21.66 7.12
C HIS A 396 20.00 22.40 7.31
N PHE A 397 20.93 21.88 8.13
CA PHE A 397 22.27 22.43 8.25
C PHE A 397 23.00 22.47 6.89
N MET A 398 23.05 21.35 6.17
CA MET A 398 23.69 21.26 4.85
C MET A 398 23.03 22.19 3.83
N ARG A 399 21.69 22.34 3.86
CA ARG A 399 21.00 23.31 3.00
C ARG A 399 21.37 24.75 3.32
N ARG A 400 21.43 25.11 4.60
CA ARG A 400 21.85 26.46 5.04
C ARG A 400 23.29 26.73 4.64
N LEU A 401 24.20 25.79 4.89
CA LEU A 401 25.60 25.87 4.49
C LEU A 401 25.73 26.06 2.97
N ALA A 402 25.06 25.22 2.19
CA ALA A 402 25.02 25.31 0.74
C ALA A 402 24.52 26.69 0.27
N SER A 403 23.44 27.20 0.87
CA SER A 403 22.95 28.55 0.57
C SER A 403 24.00 29.62 0.87
N CYS A 404 24.68 29.57 2.02
CA CYS A 404 25.74 30.54 2.35
C CYS A 404 26.92 30.52 1.37
N VAL A 405 27.30 29.35 0.85
CA VAL A 405 28.44 29.24 -0.09
C VAL A 405 28.06 29.47 -1.55
N THR A 406 26.76 29.47 -1.88
CA THR A 406 26.25 29.69 -3.25
C THR A 406 25.62 31.06 -3.45
N THR A 407 25.37 31.81 -2.39
CA THR A 407 25.00 33.23 -2.50
C THR A 407 26.23 34.04 -2.90
N GLU A 408 26.13 34.79 -3.99
CA GLU A 408 27.13 35.80 -4.40
C GLU A 408 27.34 36.89 -3.32
N SER A 409 26.50 36.90 -2.28
CA SER A 409 26.59 37.71 -1.07
C SER A 409 27.68 37.28 -0.09
N HIS A 410 28.50 36.26 -0.41
CA HIS A 410 29.59 35.85 0.46
C HIS A 410 30.57 37.03 0.64
N PRO A 411 30.97 37.41 1.87
CA PRO A 411 31.85 38.55 2.12
C PRO A 411 33.27 38.42 1.53
N LEU A 412 33.56 37.36 0.79
CA LEU A 412 34.80 37.22 0.00
C LEU A 412 34.64 37.77 -1.43
N PHE A 413 33.42 38.09 -1.88
CA PHE A 413 33.13 38.67 -3.19
C PHE A 413 32.77 40.16 -3.15
N VAL A 414 32.80 40.79 -1.97
CA VAL A 414 32.58 42.24 -1.82
C VAL A 414 33.94 42.89 -1.55
N GLU A 415 34.60 43.33 -2.61
CA GLU A 415 35.60 44.39 -2.51
C GLU A 415 34.90 45.67 -2.01
N SER A 416 35.46 46.25 -0.94
CA SER A 416 35.36 47.65 -0.51
C SER A 416 34.00 48.35 -0.65
N ASP A 417 33.23 48.41 0.43
CA ASP A 417 33.17 49.60 1.29
C ASP A 417 31.94 49.60 2.19
N SER A 418 32.22 49.60 3.50
CA SER A 418 31.48 50.30 4.55
C SER A 418 30.12 49.76 5.03
N TRP A 419 30.04 49.74 6.37
CA TRP A 419 28.86 49.69 7.27
C TRP A 419 28.38 48.34 7.81
N PHE A 420 28.80 48.12 9.07
CA PHE A 420 28.07 47.42 10.12
C PHE A 420 26.57 47.75 10.08
N ASP A 421 25.72 46.74 10.23
CA ASP A 421 24.95 46.48 11.47
C ASP A 421 23.68 45.70 11.10
N ASN A 422 23.60 44.44 11.56
CA ASN A 422 22.39 43.78 12.05
C ASN A 422 22.67 42.29 12.22
N GLY A 423 22.76 41.89 13.47
CA GLY A 423 22.82 40.49 13.87
C GLY A 423 21.59 39.72 13.38
N THR A 424 21.82 38.73 12.53
CA THR A 424 21.01 37.52 12.43
C THR A 424 21.75 36.49 11.59
N ALA A 425 22.67 35.77 12.22
CA ALA A 425 23.17 34.51 11.70
C ALA A 425 23.25 33.49 12.85
N CYS A 426 22.16 32.71 12.98
CA CYS A 426 22.07 31.46 13.74
C CYS A 426 21.18 30.49 12.95
#